data_AF-A0A7W2D441-F1
#
_entry.id   AF-A0A7W2D441-F1
#
_cell.length_a   1.000
_cell.length_b   1.000
_cell.length_c   1.000
_cell.angle_alpha   90.00
_cell.angle_beta   90.00
_cell.angle_gamma   90.00
#
_symmetry.space_group_name_H-M   'P 1'
#
loop_
_entity.id
_entity.type
_entity.pdbx_description
1 polymer ?
#
loop_
_entity_poly.entity_id
_entity_poly.type
_entity_poly.pdbx_seq_one_letter_code
_entity_poly.pdbx_strand_id
1 'polypeptide(L)'
;MAEQYKVDLSEIEGTITKLNRVIKDMSTSRASCTNKTYLPAGALGTGFGEATALYSAHEQMKKVLEQIVEHLEDVLDDFGQKTKKTHDAFQDAEADNYAAFNRK
;
A
#
# COMPACT_ATOMS: atom_id res chain seq x y z
N MET A 1 12.88 31.93 1.71
CA MET A 1 13.13 30.76 0.84
C MET A 1 13.34 29.50 1.67
N ALA A 2 14.32 29.43 2.59
CA ALA A 2 14.58 28.21 3.39
C ALA A 2 13.40 27.72 4.26
N GLU A 3 12.65 28.63 4.90
CA GLU A 3 11.50 28.26 5.75
C GLU A 3 10.41 27.48 5.01
N GLN A 4 10.16 27.82 3.73
CA GLN A 4 9.10 27.21 2.92
C GLN A 4 9.49 25.79 2.48
N TYR A 5 10.74 25.60 2.05
CA TYR A 5 11.26 24.28 1.67
C TYR A 5 11.32 23.30 2.85
N LYS A 6 11.65 23.78 4.05
CA LYS A 6 11.69 22.94 5.27
C LYS A 6 10.30 22.48 5.71
N VAL A 7 9.29 23.34 5.56
CA VAL A 7 7.88 22.99 5.80
C VAL A 7 7.41 21.94 4.79
N ASP A 8 7.73 22.11 3.50
CA ASP A 8 7.34 21.18 2.45
C ASP A 8 7.95 19.77 2.64
N LEU A 9 9.22 19.67 3.06
CA LEU A 9 9.86 18.37 3.38
C LEU A 9 9.16 17.65 4.54
N SER A 10 8.75 18.38 5.57
CA SER A 10 8.06 17.79 6.73
C SER A 10 6.67 17.24 6.39
N GLU A 11 5.95 17.90 5.49
CA GLU A 11 4.65 17.44 4.99
C GLU A 11 4.78 16.19 4.10
N ILE A 12 5.87 16.11 3.31
CA ILE A 12 6.23 14.93 2.52
C ILE A 12 6.52 13.72 3.43
N GLU A 13 7.34 13.90 4.47
CA GLU A 13 7.62 12.85 5.46
C GLU A 13 6.36 12.39 6.21
N GLY A 14 5.49 13.34 6.58
CA GLY A 14 4.19 13.05 7.17
C GLY A 14 3.29 12.22 6.24
N THR A 15 3.34 12.50 4.95
CA THR A 15 2.58 11.78 3.92
C THR A 15 3.11 10.36 3.72
N ILE A 16 4.44 10.17 3.64
CA ILE A 16 5.09 8.85 3.59
C ILE A 16 4.68 8.00 4.80
N THR A 17 4.67 8.60 6.00
CA THR A 17 4.31 7.90 7.24
C THR A 17 2.86 7.43 7.22
N LYS A 18 1.93 8.25 6.74
CA LYS A 18 0.52 7.88 6.59
C LYS A 18 0.34 6.77 5.55
N LEU A 19 1.02 6.85 4.40
CA LEU A 19 0.99 5.81 3.36
C LEU A 19 1.49 4.47 3.87
N ASN A 20 2.64 4.46 4.56
CA ASN A 20 3.19 3.24 5.17
C ASN A 20 2.22 2.59 6.18
N ARG A 21 1.45 3.41 6.91
CA ARG A 21 0.43 2.91 7.83
C ARG A 21 -0.73 2.25 7.07
N VAL A 22 -1.19 2.87 5.98
CA VAL A 22 -2.23 2.30 5.11
C VAL A 22 -1.75 0.98 4.50
N ILE A 23 -0.52 0.91 3.99
CA ILE A 23 0.07 -0.34 3.46
C ILE A 23 0.04 -1.45 4.53
N LYS A 24 0.41 -1.13 5.77
CA LYS A 24 0.41 -2.10 6.88
C LYS A 24 -1.00 -2.62 7.21
N ASP A 25 -1.98 -1.72 7.23
CA ASP A 25 -3.38 -2.07 7.49
C ASP A 25 -3.97 -2.89 6.33
N MET A 26 -3.54 -2.61 5.09
CA MET A 26 -3.88 -3.38 3.90
C MET A 26 -3.29 -4.78 3.90
N SER A 27 -2.02 -4.93 4.31
CA SER A 27 -1.39 -6.25 4.46
C SER A 27 -2.14 -7.11 5.50
N THR A 28 -2.64 -6.49 6.57
CA THR A 28 -3.49 -7.16 7.58
C THR A 28 -4.85 -7.58 6.99
N SER A 29 -5.42 -6.74 6.13
CA SER A 29 -6.65 -7.04 5.39
C SER A 29 -6.44 -8.17 4.37
N ARG A 30 -5.30 -8.19 3.66
CA ARG A 30 -4.86 -9.29 2.79
C ARG A 30 -4.79 -10.60 3.55
N ALA A 31 -4.11 -10.60 4.69
CA ALA A 31 -3.98 -11.77 5.55
C ALA A 31 -5.35 -12.26 6.07
N SER A 32 -6.27 -11.33 6.36
CA SER A 32 -7.64 -11.69 6.76
C SER A 32 -8.44 -12.28 5.61
N CYS A 33 -8.38 -11.71 4.40
CA CYS A 33 -9.05 -12.27 3.23
C CYS A 33 -8.49 -13.66 2.88
N THR A 34 -7.17 -13.81 2.77
CA THR A 34 -6.55 -15.10 2.42
C THR A 34 -6.81 -16.20 3.46
N ASN A 35 -6.68 -15.89 4.75
CA ASN A 35 -6.70 -16.91 5.80
C ASN A 35 -8.07 -17.09 6.48
N LYS A 36 -8.90 -16.05 6.60
CA LYS A 36 -10.19 -16.13 7.31
C LYS A 36 -11.37 -16.43 6.41
N THR A 37 -11.25 -16.22 5.10
CA THR A 37 -12.30 -16.61 4.15
C THR A 37 -11.98 -17.95 3.48
N TYR A 38 -11.09 -18.77 4.03
CA TYR A 38 -10.88 -20.09 3.48
C TYR A 38 -12.05 -21.01 3.85
N LEU A 39 -12.76 -21.51 2.84
CA LEU A 39 -13.77 -22.56 2.99
C LEU A 39 -13.19 -23.86 2.40
N PRO A 40 -12.94 -24.92 3.18
CA PRO A 40 -12.47 -26.20 2.64
C PRO A 40 -13.58 -26.96 1.91
N ALA A 41 -13.22 -27.71 0.87
CA ALA A 41 -14.15 -28.57 0.15
C ALA A 41 -14.77 -29.61 1.10
N GLY A 42 -16.11 -29.70 1.13
CA GLY A 42 -16.84 -30.59 2.03
C GLY A 42 -17.18 -29.99 3.40
N ALA A 43 -16.75 -28.76 3.72
CA ALA A 43 -17.13 -28.07 4.97
C ALA A 43 -18.65 -27.84 5.11
N LEU A 44 -19.36 -27.80 3.98
CA LEU A 44 -20.82 -27.64 3.92
C LEU A 44 -21.56 -28.98 3.72
N GLY A 45 -20.86 -30.11 3.79
CA GLY A 45 -21.39 -31.44 3.50
C GLY A 45 -21.11 -31.91 2.07
N THR A 46 -21.38 -33.18 1.79
CA THR A 46 -21.22 -33.82 0.48
C THR A 46 -22.58 -34.28 -0.06
N GLY A 47 -22.78 -34.20 -1.38
CA GLY A 47 -23.99 -34.73 -2.04
C GLY A 47 -25.11 -33.74 -2.40
N PHE A 48 -24.90 -32.43 -2.29
CA PHE A 48 -25.79 -31.39 -2.84
C PHE A 48 -25.08 -30.62 -3.95
N GLY A 49 -25.69 -30.51 -5.13
CA GLY A 49 -25.10 -29.82 -6.29
C GLY A 49 -24.88 -28.32 -6.04
N GLU A 50 -25.72 -27.73 -5.19
CA GLU A 50 -25.64 -26.35 -4.72
C GLU A 50 -24.36 -26.08 -3.92
N ALA A 51 -23.78 -27.09 -3.26
CA ALA A 51 -22.53 -26.93 -2.52
C ALA A 51 -21.35 -26.62 -3.46
N THR A 52 -21.32 -27.23 -4.65
CA THR A 52 -20.29 -26.94 -5.67
C THR A 52 -20.45 -25.54 -6.26
N ALA A 53 -21.69 -25.13 -6.52
CA ALA A 53 -21.98 -23.79 -7.02
C ALA A 53 -21.59 -22.71 -5.99
N LEU A 54 -21.94 -22.92 -4.72
CA LEU A 54 -21.60 -22.02 -3.62
C LEU A 54 -20.09 -21.96 -3.37
N TYR A 55 -19.40 -23.11 -3.41
CA TYR A 55 -17.94 -23.15 -3.31
C TYR A 55 -17.26 -22.38 -4.43
N SER A 56 -17.71 -22.58 -5.67
CA SER A 56 -17.17 -21.86 -6.83
C SER A 56 -17.42 -20.36 -6.75
N ALA A 57 -18.62 -19.94 -6.34
CA ALA A 57 -18.94 -18.53 -6.13
C ALA A 57 -18.09 -17.91 -5.01
N HIS A 58 -17.90 -18.64 -3.91
CA HIS A 58 -17.07 -18.23 -2.79
C HIS A 58 -15.60 -18.03 -3.22
N GLU A 59 -15.04 -18.98 -3.97
CA GLU A 59 -13.66 -18.90 -4.46
C GLU A 59 -13.47 -17.75 -5.45
N GLN A 60 -14.46 -17.50 -6.32
CA GLN A 60 -14.45 -16.34 -7.21
C GLN A 60 -14.45 -15.02 -6.44
N MET A 61 -15.30 -14.89 -5.41
CA MET A 61 -15.32 -13.69 -4.56
C MET A 61 -14.00 -13.49 -3.82
N LYS A 62 -13.42 -14.56 -3.28
CA LYS A 62 -12.10 -14.51 -2.63
C LYS A 62 -11.02 -13.99 -3.59
N LYS A 63 -10.99 -14.51 -4.81
CA LYS A 63 -10.04 -14.09 -5.83
C LYS A 63 -10.19 -12.60 -6.20
N VAL A 64 -11.42 -12.11 -6.31
CA VAL A 64 -11.68 -10.69 -6.58
C VAL A 64 -11.17 -9.81 -5.43
N LEU A 65 -11.41 -10.20 -4.18
CA LEU A 65 -10.91 -9.48 -3.01
C LEU A 65 -9.37 -9.44 -2.98
N GLU A 66 -8.71 -10.56 -3.29
CA GLU A 66 -7.25 -10.62 -3.40
C GLU A 66 -6.71 -9.65 -4.46
N GLN A 67 -7.33 -9.60 -5.64
CA GLN A 67 -6.94 -8.69 -6.73
C GLN A 67 -7.11 -7.21 -6.37
N ILE A 68 -8.20 -6.86 -5.68
CA ILE A 68 -8.42 -5.48 -5.21
C ILE A 68 -7.35 -5.07 -4.22
N VAL A 69 -7.01 -5.96 -3.27
CA VAL A 69 -5.99 -5.69 -2.27
C VAL A 69 -4.60 -5.55 -2.91
N GLU A 70 -4.26 -6.42 -3.85
CA GLU A 70 -3.00 -6.36 -4.60
C GLU A 70 -2.88 -5.04 -5.38
N HIS A 71 -3.92 -4.63 -6.10
CA HIS A 71 -3.90 -3.36 -6.83
C HIS A 71 -3.71 -2.15 -5.92
N LEU A 72 -4.32 -2.16 -4.73
CA LEU A 72 -4.15 -1.08 -3.77
C LEU A 72 -2.74 -1.07 -3.15
N GLU A 73 -2.13 -2.24 -2.91
CA GLU A 73 -0.72 -2.33 -2.50
C GLU A 73 0.22 -1.74 -3.57
N ASP A 74 -0.01 -2.05 -4.85
CA ASP A 74 0.78 -1.52 -5.98
C ASP A 74 0.70 0.01 -6.07
N VAL A 75 -0.52 0.57 -5.97
CA VAL A 75 -0.73 2.03 -6.03
C VAL A 75 -0.03 2.71 -4.85
N LEU A 76 -0.08 2.12 -3.66
CA LEU A 76 0.58 2.68 -2.48
C LEU A 76 2.11 2.59 -2.59
N ASP A 77 2.66 1.51 -3.13
CA ASP A 77 4.11 1.38 -3.37
C ASP A 77 4.60 2.40 -4.40
N ASP A 78 3.92 2.53 -5.54
CA ASP A 78 4.27 3.52 -6.57
C ASP A 78 4.21 4.96 -6.01
N PHE A 79 3.18 5.27 -5.21
CA PHE A 79 3.09 6.56 -4.55
C PHE A 79 4.20 6.77 -3.52
N GLY A 80 4.54 5.74 -2.73
CA GLY A 80 5.65 5.75 -1.78
C GLY A 80 7.00 5.99 -2.45
N GLN A 81 7.29 5.28 -3.55
CA GLN A 81 8.53 5.44 -4.33
C GLN A 81 8.64 6.84 -4.94
N LYS A 82 7.56 7.35 -5.55
CA LYS A 82 7.53 8.71 -6.11
C LYS A 82 7.72 9.78 -5.05
N THR A 83 7.11 9.59 -3.88
CA THR A 83 7.23 10.54 -2.76
C THR A 83 8.65 10.54 -2.20
N LYS A 84 9.27 9.37 -2.03
CA LYS A 84 10.67 9.25 -1.60
C LYS A 84 11.62 9.90 -2.62
N LYS A 85 11.45 9.62 -3.90
CA LYS A 85 12.26 10.24 -4.97
C LYS A 85 12.16 11.76 -4.95
N THR A 86 10.97 12.29 -4.66
CA THR A 86 10.73 13.73 -4.54
C THR A 86 11.46 14.30 -3.32
N HIS A 87 11.37 13.64 -2.17
CA HIS A 87 12.11 14.02 -0.95
C HIS A 87 13.63 14.03 -1.20
N ASP A 88 14.18 12.95 -1.74
CA ASP A 88 15.63 12.83 -2.04
C ASP A 88 16.09 13.98 -2.95
N ALA A 89 15.33 14.30 -4.00
CA ALA A 89 15.65 15.39 -4.93
C ALA A 89 15.61 16.78 -4.25
N PHE A 90 14.68 17.00 -3.31
CA PHE A 90 14.63 18.23 -2.54
C PHE A 90 15.79 18.34 -1.55
N GLN A 91 16.15 17.24 -0.89
CA GLN A 91 17.28 17.19 0.04
C GLN A 91 18.62 17.48 -0.68
N ASP A 92 18.83 16.91 -1.86
CA ASP A 92 20.02 17.16 -2.67
C ASP A 92 20.10 18.63 -3.11
N ALA A 93 18.98 19.22 -3.54
CA ALA A 93 18.91 20.63 -3.92
C ALA A 93 19.18 21.58 -2.72
N GLU A 94 18.79 21.20 -1.51
CA GLU A 94 19.10 21.97 -0.30
C GLU A 94 20.59 21.88 0.04
N ALA A 95 21.18 20.69 -0.04
CA ALA A 95 22.61 20.48 0.20
C ALA A 95 23.48 21.28 -0.80
N ASP A 96 23.12 21.27 -2.08
CA ASP A 96 23.82 22.03 -3.12
C ASP A 96 23.72 23.54 -2.90
N ASN A 97 22.54 24.03 -2.51
CA ASN A 97 22.34 25.46 -2.20
C ASN A 97 23.11 25.89 -0.95
N TYR A 98 23.15 25.08 0.11
CA TYR A 98 23.97 25.33 1.30
C TYR A 98 25.47 25.35 0.95
N ALA A 99 25.93 24.39 0.13
CA ALA A 99 27.31 24.33 -0.32
C ALA A 99 27.70 25.55 -1.19
N ALA A 100 26.79 26.02 -2.04
CA ALA A 100 26.99 27.22 -2.85
C ALA A 100 27.00 28.51 -2.01
N PHE A 101 26.17 28.58 -0.96
CA PHE A 101 26.11 29.73 -0.06
C PHE A 101 27.37 29.85 0.82
N ASN A 102 27.90 28.73 1.33
CA ASN A 102 29.12 28.70 2.15
C ASN A 102 30.43 28.86 1.34
N ARG A 103 30.37 28.93 0.01
CA ARG A 103 31.54 29.18 -0.87
C ARG A 103 31.73 30.66 -1.26
N LYS A 104 30.87 31.57 -0.81
CA LYS A 104 31.03 33.02 -0.92
C LYS A 104 31.46 33.62 0.41
#